data_AF-A0A7J7U6A4-F1
#
_entry.id   AF-A0A7J7U6A4-F1
#
_cell.length_a   1.000
_cell.length_b   1.000
_cell.length_c   1.000
_cell.angle_alpha   90.00
_cell.angle_beta   90.00
_cell.angle_gamma   90.00
#
_symmetry.space_group_name_H-M   'P 1'
#
loop_
_entity.id
_entity.type
_entity.pdbx_description
1 polymer ?
#
loop_
_entity_poly.entity_id
_entity_poly.type
_entity_poly.pdbx_seq_one_letter_code
_entity_poly.pdbx_strand_id
1 'polypeptide(L)'
;MAARGEPGRQRQEAVAAVVVVGSCMTDLVSLTSRLPKTGETIHGHKFFIGFGGKGANQCVQAARLGAKTAMVCKVGKDSFGNDYIENFKQNDISTEFTYQTKDAATGTASIIVNKEGQNIIVIVAGANLLLNTEDLREAANAISSAKVMICQLEVTPAISLEALTMAHSSGVKTLFNPAPATADLDPRFYTLSDVFCCNETEAEILTSLAVSSPADAGKAALVLLERGCRVVIITLGAAGCVLLSQAEPVPKYIPTEKVKAVDTTAPQ
;
A
#
# COMPACT_ATOMS: atom_id res chain seq x y z
N MET A 1 -4.13 -9.10 60.31
CA MET A 1 -3.86 -9.90 59.10
C MET A 1 -3.95 -8.99 57.90
N ALA A 2 -2.80 -8.67 57.30
CA ALA A 2 -2.72 -7.79 56.14
C ALA A 2 -3.01 -8.61 54.87
N ALA A 3 -4.11 -8.30 54.18
CA ALA A 3 -4.34 -8.79 52.82
C ALA A 3 -3.58 -7.86 51.86
N ARG A 4 -2.45 -8.34 51.34
CA ARG A 4 -1.71 -7.69 50.25
C ARG A 4 -2.48 -7.97 48.96
N GLY A 5 -3.05 -6.93 48.36
CA GLY A 5 -3.59 -7.01 47.00
C GLY A 5 -2.48 -7.24 46.00
N GLU A 6 -2.71 -8.15 45.06
CA GLU A 6 -1.80 -8.44 43.96
C GLU A 6 -1.58 -7.17 43.10
N PRO A 7 -0.34 -6.89 42.68
CA PRO A 7 -0.09 -5.76 41.78
C PRO A 7 -0.76 -6.04 40.44
N GLY A 8 -1.62 -5.10 40.03
CA GLY A 8 -2.34 -5.13 38.76
C GLY A 8 -1.37 -5.38 37.61
N ARG A 9 -1.67 -6.42 36.81
CA ARG A 9 -1.06 -6.66 35.51
C ARG A 9 -1.23 -5.38 34.69
N GLN A 10 -0.16 -4.58 34.56
CA GLN A 10 -0.13 -3.51 33.56
C GLN A 10 -0.44 -4.18 32.23
N ARG A 11 -1.55 -3.78 31.62
CA ARG A 11 -1.95 -4.27 30.29
C ARG A 11 -0.91 -3.70 29.35
N GLN A 12 0.12 -4.48 29.03
CA GLN A 12 1.07 -4.14 27.96
C GLN A 12 0.22 -3.81 26.74
N GLU A 13 0.29 -2.57 26.27
CA GLU A 13 -0.34 -2.20 25.01
C GLU A 13 0.15 -3.19 23.97
N ALA A 14 -0.81 -3.83 23.30
CA ALA A 14 -0.43 -4.90 22.39
C ALA A 14 0.27 -4.29 21.19
N VAL A 15 1.48 -4.76 20.94
CA VAL A 15 2.31 -4.44 19.78
C VAL A 15 1.51 -4.59 18.49
N ALA A 16 1.70 -3.65 17.54
CA ALA A 16 1.07 -3.71 16.23
C ALA A 16 1.43 -5.04 15.52
N ALA A 17 0.43 -5.78 15.08
CA ALA A 17 0.62 -7.04 14.37
C ALA A 17 0.97 -6.79 12.89
N VAL A 18 0.48 -5.70 12.31
CA VAL A 18 0.74 -5.28 10.93
C VAL A 18 1.37 -3.90 10.96
N VAL A 19 2.55 -3.77 10.38
CA VAL A 19 3.19 -2.47 10.16
C VAL A 19 3.20 -2.20 8.66
N VAL A 20 2.80 -0.99 8.28
CA VAL A 20 2.84 -0.55 6.89
C VAL A 20 3.81 0.60 6.77
N VAL A 21 4.83 0.45 5.93
CA VAL A 21 5.71 1.56 5.51
C VAL A 21 5.28 1.99 4.12
N GLY A 22 4.72 3.18 3.99
CA GLY A 22 4.14 3.58 2.72
C GLY A 22 3.55 4.97 2.68
N SER A 23 2.77 5.19 1.64
CA SER A 23 2.27 6.50 1.24
C SER A 23 0.96 6.91 1.90
N CYS A 24 0.75 8.22 1.96
CA CYS A 24 -0.51 8.89 2.26
C CYS A 24 -0.76 9.95 1.18
N MET A 25 -1.92 9.88 0.53
CA MET A 25 -2.31 10.79 -0.55
C MET A 25 -3.69 11.38 -0.28
N THR A 26 -3.81 12.70 -0.35
CA THR A 26 -5.12 13.35 -0.34
C THR A 26 -5.67 13.31 -1.77
N ASP A 27 -6.81 12.64 -1.94
CA ASP A 27 -7.48 12.54 -3.23
C ASP A 27 -8.39 13.75 -3.43
N LEU A 28 -8.10 14.56 -4.45
CA LEU A 28 -8.86 15.76 -4.80
C LEU A 28 -9.68 15.46 -6.05
N VAL A 29 -10.94 15.06 -5.85
CA VAL A 29 -11.76 14.46 -6.92
C VAL A 29 -12.76 15.45 -7.49
N SER A 30 -12.68 15.69 -8.80
CA SER A 30 -13.64 16.47 -9.58
C SER A 30 -14.43 15.57 -10.53
N LEU A 31 -15.76 15.52 -10.37
CA LEU A 31 -16.64 14.79 -11.27
C LEU A 31 -17.13 15.70 -12.41
N THR A 32 -17.01 15.22 -13.65
CA THR A 32 -17.34 15.97 -14.87
C THR A 32 -18.17 15.13 -15.84
N SER A 33 -18.82 15.76 -16.82
CA SER A 33 -19.57 15.03 -17.84
C SER A 33 -18.67 14.41 -18.92
N ARG A 34 -17.49 14.99 -19.12
CA ARG A 34 -16.43 14.55 -20.04
C ARG A 34 -15.08 14.97 -19.49
N LEU A 35 -14.01 14.32 -19.93
CA LEU A 35 -12.65 14.76 -19.60
C LEU A 35 -12.28 16.03 -20.40
N PRO A 36 -11.47 16.93 -19.83
CA PRO A 36 -10.94 18.09 -20.55
C PRO A 36 -9.87 17.66 -21.55
N LYS A 37 -9.76 18.39 -22.67
CA LYS A 37 -8.61 18.32 -23.58
C LYS A 37 -7.62 19.43 -23.25
N THR A 38 -6.43 19.36 -23.82
CA THR A 38 -5.39 20.38 -23.67
C THR A 38 -5.92 21.77 -24.00
N GLY A 39 -5.77 22.70 -23.06
CA GLY A 39 -6.21 24.10 -23.21
C GLY A 39 -7.68 24.37 -22.88
N GLU A 40 -8.49 23.34 -22.55
CA GLU A 40 -9.89 23.54 -22.19
C GLU A 40 -10.07 23.86 -20.70
N THR A 41 -11.05 24.72 -20.41
CA THR A 41 -11.66 24.86 -19.08
C THR A 41 -13.08 24.33 -19.15
N ILE A 42 -13.44 23.43 -18.23
CA ILE A 42 -14.78 22.85 -18.15
C ILE A 42 -15.35 23.00 -16.74
N HIS A 43 -16.68 22.99 -16.62
CA HIS A 43 -17.35 22.96 -15.33
C HIS A 43 -17.60 21.52 -14.89
N GLY A 44 -17.16 21.17 -13.69
CA GLY A 44 -17.57 19.96 -13.00
C GLY A 44 -18.94 20.11 -12.34
N HIS A 45 -19.48 19.00 -11.82
CA HIS A 45 -20.78 18.99 -11.13
C HIS A 45 -20.68 18.54 -9.67
N LYS A 46 -19.54 17.99 -9.24
CA LYS A 46 -19.27 17.64 -7.84
C LYS A 46 -17.77 17.66 -7.58
N PHE A 47 -17.39 18.11 -6.39
CA PHE A 47 -16.05 18.00 -5.84
C PHE A 47 -16.11 17.32 -4.48
N PHE A 48 -15.15 16.45 -4.19
CA PHE A 48 -14.96 15.89 -2.86
C PHE A 48 -13.50 15.56 -2.60
N ILE A 49 -13.15 15.51 -1.31
CA ILE A 49 -11.82 15.16 -0.83
C ILE A 49 -11.91 13.76 -0.21
N GLY A 50 -10.96 12.90 -0.55
CA GLY A 50 -10.81 11.56 -0.01
C GLY A 50 -9.43 11.32 0.58
N PHE A 51 -9.31 10.24 1.35
CA PHE A 51 -8.03 9.73 1.85
C PHE A 51 -7.63 8.51 1.01
N GLY A 52 -6.52 8.62 0.30
CA GLY A 52 -5.97 7.59 -0.58
C GLY A 52 -4.47 7.40 -0.38
N GLY A 53 -3.80 6.76 -1.34
CA GLY A 53 -2.41 6.31 -1.19
C GLY A 53 -2.37 4.86 -0.73
N LYS A 54 -1.59 4.05 -1.45
CA LYS A 54 -1.64 2.58 -1.34
C LYS A 54 -1.32 2.09 0.07
N GLY A 55 -0.32 2.69 0.71
CA GLY A 55 0.08 2.34 2.08
C GLY A 55 -1.07 2.57 3.07
N ALA A 56 -1.64 3.77 3.06
CA ALA A 56 -2.77 4.10 3.91
C ALA A 56 -4.00 3.22 3.65
N ASN A 57 -4.35 2.98 2.38
CA ASN A 57 -5.50 2.15 2.01
C ASN A 57 -5.36 0.71 2.54
N GLN A 58 -4.17 0.11 2.36
CA GLN A 58 -3.88 -1.24 2.85
C GLN A 58 -3.89 -1.30 4.39
N CYS A 59 -3.35 -0.28 5.05
CA CYS A 59 -3.36 -0.18 6.51
C CYS A 59 -4.79 -0.05 7.08
N VAL A 60 -5.61 0.81 6.48
CA VAL A 60 -7.04 0.99 6.83
C VAL A 60 -7.83 -0.30 6.63
N GLN A 61 -7.63 -0.99 5.50
CA GLN A 61 -8.32 -2.25 5.27
C GLN A 61 -7.95 -3.32 6.31
N ALA A 62 -6.67 -3.43 6.67
CA ALA A 62 -6.23 -4.34 7.73
C ALA A 62 -6.83 -3.98 9.09
N ALA A 63 -6.84 -2.69 9.46
CA ALA A 63 -7.41 -2.22 10.72
C ALA A 63 -8.92 -2.49 10.82
N ARG A 64 -9.67 -2.23 9.74
CA ARG A 64 -11.12 -2.51 9.67
C ARG A 64 -11.47 -3.99 9.78
N LEU A 65 -10.54 -4.88 9.43
CA LEU A 65 -10.67 -6.33 9.65
C LEU A 65 -10.27 -6.77 11.07
N GLY A 66 -9.90 -5.83 11.95
CA GLY A 66 -9.58 -6.06 13.35
C GLY A 66 -8.08 -6.24 13.64
N ALA A 67 -7.20 -6.01 12.67
CA ALA A 67 -5.76 -6.04 12.92
C ALA A 67 -5.33 -4.82 13.77
N LYS A 68 -4.38 -5.03 14.67
CA LYS A 68 -3.66 -3.91 15.31
C LYS A 68 -2.59 -3.42 14.36
N THR A 69 -2.72 -2.19 13.89
CA THR A 69 -1.88 -1.65 12.83
C THR A 69 -1.08 -0.42 13.28
N ALA A 70 0.08 -0.22 12.66
CA ALA A 70 0.83 1.02 12.77
C ALA A 70 1.23 1.51 11.37
N MET A 71 1.05 2.80 11.12
CA MET A 71 1.43 3.43 9.87
C MET A 71 2.76 4.19 10.03
N VAL A 72 3.77 3.80 9.26
CA VAL A 72 5.04 4.51 9.12
C VAL A 72 5.00 5.28 7.81
N CYS A 73 4.82 6.59 7.90
CA CYS A 73 4.66 7.46 6.74
C CYS A 73 5.03 8.90 7.08
N LYS A 74 5.09 9.77 6.07
CA LYS A 74 5.34 11.20 6.27
C LYS A 74 4.37 12.04 5.45
N VAL A 75 3.67 12.95 6.13
CA VAL A 75 2.75 13.92 5.56
C VAL A 75 3.28 15.34 5.73
N GLY A 76 2.65 16.32 5.08
CA GLY A 76 2.98 17.73 5.27
C GLY A 76 2.51 18.23 6.63
N LYS A 77 3.17 19.28 7.14
CA LYS A 77 2.69 20.08 8.26
C LYS A 77 1.70 21.12 7.75
N ASP A 78 0.62 20.63 7.15
CA ASP A 78 -0.46 21.37 6.53
C ASP A 78 -1.83 20.79 6.97
N SER A 79 -2.93 21.39 6.49
CA SER A 79 -4.29 20.93 6.84
C SER A 79 -4.53 19.49 6.42
N PHE A 80 -4.09 19.11 5.22
CA PHE A 80 -4.26 17.74 4.71
C PHE A 80 -3.52 16.72 5.57
N GLY A 81 -2.32 17.02 6.04
CA GLY A 81 -1.55 16.13 6.90
C GLY A 81 -2.21 15.97 8.27
N ASN A 82 -2.75 17.06 8.83
CA ASN A 82 -3.50 17.01 10.08
C ASN A 82 -4.77 16.15 9.94
N ASP A 83 -5.53 16.35 8.87
CA ASP A 83 -6.75 15.58 8.58
C ASP A 83 -6.40 14.10 8.34
N TYR A 84 -5.26 13.81 7.73
CA TYR A 84 -4.79 12.44 7.49
C TYR A 84 -4.49 11.69 8.80
N ILE A 85 -3.80 12.36 9.73
CA ILE A 85 -3.51 11.81 11.06
C ILE A 85 -4.81 11.53 11.82
N GLU A 86 -5.79 12.42 11.71
CA GLU A 86 -7.09 12.21 12.34
C GLU A 86 -7.87 11.06 11.70
N ASN A 87 -7.83 10.92 10.38
CA ASN A 87 -8.40 9.77 9.68
C ASN A 87 -7.80 8.43 10.18
N PHE A 88 -6.48 8.38 10.43
CA PHE A 88 -5.87 7.17 11.00
C PHE A 88 -6.39 6.84 12.39
N LYS A 89 -6.53 7.84 13.27
CA LYS A 89 -7.10 7.66 14.60
C LYS A 89 -8.54 7.16 14.55
N GLN A 90 -9.34 7.68 13.61
CA GLN A 90 -10.72 7.24 13.40
C GLN A 90 -10.85 5.81 12.88
N ASN A 91 -9.78 5.24 12.30
CA ASN A 91 -9.73 3.84 11.85
C ASN A 91 -8.90 2.96 12.81
N ASP A 92 -8.65 3.42 14.05
CA ASP A 92 -7.89 2.69 15.09
C ASP A 92 -6.45 2.28 14.67
N ILE A 93 -5.81 3.11 13.84
CA ILE A 93 -4.42 2.92 13.38
C ILE A 93 -3.46 3.71 14.28
N SER A 94 -2.37 3.09 14.73
CA SER A 94 -1.32 3.82 15.45
C SER A 94 -0.62 4.83 14.54
N THR A 95 -0.56 6.08 14.99
CA THR A 95 0.12 7.20 14.32
C THR A 95 1.45 7.57 14.98
N GLU A 96 2.02 6.69 15.81
CA GLU A 96 3.29 6.93 16.51
C GLU A 96 4.43 7.30 15.54
N PHE A 97 4.44 6.65 14.38
CA PHE A 97 5.44 6.85 13.31
C PHE A 97 4.83 7.53 12.08
N THR A 98 3.77 8.31 12.28
CA THR A 98 3.22 9.20 11.24
C THR A 98 3.84 10.59 11.40
N TYR A 99 4.84 10.87 10.57
CA TYR A 99 5.65 12.07 10.64
C TYR A 99 5.02 13.25 9.90
N GLN A 100 5.37 14.47 10.31
CA GLN A 100 5.03 15.69 9.59
C GLN A 100 6.28 16.49 9.22
N THR A 101 6.30 17.09 8.03
CA THR A 101 7.39 17.97 7.57
C THR A 101 6.89 19.32 7.05
N LYS A 102 7.69 20.38 7.22
CA LYS A 102 7.42 21.71 6.63
C LYS A 102 8.00 21.86 5.22
N ASP A 103 8.86 20.92 4.79
CA ASP A 103 9.65 21.05 3.57
C ASP A 103 8.88 20.63 2.30
N ALA A 104 7.75 19.94 2.47
CA ALA A 104 6.84 19.58 1.39
C ALA A 104 5.40 19.52 1.90
N ALA A 105 4.44 19.72 1.00
CA ALA A 105 3.04 19.48 1.26
C ALA A 105 2.75 17.97 1.37
N THR A 106 1.64 17.62 2.01
CA THR A 106 1.06 16.27 1.98
C THR A 106 0.86 15.82 0.53
N GLY A 107 1.12 14.54 0.24
CA GLY A 107 0.95 14.00 -1.10
C GLY A 107 -0.49 14.19 -1.59
N THR A 108 -0.66 14.45 -2.89
CA THR A 108 -1.99 14.69 -3.49
C THR A 108 -2.16 13.91 -4.79
N ALA A 109 -3.36 13.36 -4.98
CA ALA A 109 -3.81 12.85 -6.26
C ALA A 109 -4.96 13.74 -6.74
N SER A 110 -4.71 14.54 -7.77
CA SER A 110 -5.75 15.34 -8.43
C SER A 110 -6.43 14.47 -9.47
N ILE A 111 -7.70 14.14 -9.24
CA ILE A 111 -8.45 13.15 -10.01
C ILE A 111 -9.62 13.83 -10.70
N ILE A 112 -9.70 13.69 -12.02
CA ILE A 112 -10.88 14.08 -12.80
C ILE A 112 -11.54 12.82 -13.31
N VAL A 113 -12.82 12.63 -13.04
CA VAL A 113 -13.58 11.43 -13.45
C VAL A 113 -14.80 11.84 -14.27
N ASN A 114 -15.01 11.21 -15.42
CA ASN A 114 -16.22 11.41 -16.22
C ASN A 114 -17.36 10.45 -15.84
N LYS A 115 -18.53 10.61 -16.46
CA LYS A 115 -19.72 9.77 -16.20
C LYS A 115 -19.54 8.28 -16.56
N GLU A 116 -18.60 7.97 -17.44
CA GLU A 116 -18.22 6.60 -17.81
C GLU A 116 -17.20 5.96 -16.85
N GLY A 117 -16.69 6.71 -15.87
CA GLY A 117 -15.65 6.25 -14.94
C GLY A 117 -14.22 6.33 -15.50
N GLN A 118 -14.03 6.90 -16.69
CA GLN A 118 -12.70 7.22 -17.21
C GLN A 118 -12.11 8.37 -16.41
N ASN A 119 -10.80 8.35 -16.18
CA ASN A 119 -10.14 9.33 -15.34
C ASN A 119 -8.83 9.89 -15.91
N ILE A 120 -8.44 11.04 -15.37
CA ILE A 120 -7.10 11.61 -15.45
C ILE A 120 -6.63 11.81 -14.02
N ILE A 121 -5.44 11.31 -13.69
CA ILE A 121 -4.87 11.38 -12.35
C ILE A 121 -3.50 12.06 -12.44
N VAL A 122 -3.32 13.13 -11.67
CA VAL A 122 -2.01 13.78 -11.48
C VAL A 122 -1.59 13.59 -10.02
N ILE A 123 -0.51 12.84 -9.83
CA ILE A 123 0.06 12.56 -8.52
C ILE A 123 1.22 13.52 -8.25
N VAL A 124 1.21 14.13 -7.07
CA VAL A 124 2.35 14.82 -6.48
C VAL A 124 2.66 14.14 -5.16
N ALA A 125 3.74 13.35 -5.12
CA ALA A 125 4.07 12.53 -3.95
C ALA A 125 4.38 13.36 -2.69
N GLY A 126 4.95 14.56 -2.85
CA GLY A 126 5.16 15.50 -1.74
C GLY A 126 5.96 14.89 -0.59
N ALA A 127 5.46 15.06 0.64
CA ALA A 127 6.07 14.60 1.87
C ALA A 127 6.36 13.08 1.91
N ASN A 128 5.68 12.26 1.11
CA ASN A 128 5.96 10.82 1.01
C ASN A 128 7.41 10.54 0.60
N LEU A 129 8.00 11.39 -0.24
CA LEU A 129 9.40 11.24 -0.69
C LEU A 129 10.42 11.72 0.35
N LEU A 130 9.97 12.36 1.43
CA LEU A 130 10.82 12.85 2.52
C LEU A 130 10.84 11.90 3.73
N LEU A 131 10.07 10.80 3.67
CA LEU A 131 10.28 9.67 4.57
C LEU A 131 11.70 9.13 4.34
N ASN A 132 12.47 8.94 5.40
CA ASN A 132 13.89 8.66 5.34
C ASN A 132 14.31 7.58 6.36
N THR A 133 15.58 7.20 6.31
CA THR A 133 16.17 6.14 7.14
C THR A 133 16.09 6.43 8.64
N GLU A 134 16.19 7.69 9.07
CA GLU A 134 16.10 8.04 10.49
C GLU A 134 14.68 7.81 11.02
N ASP A 135 13.66 8.18 10.23
CA ASP A 135 12.26 7.87 10.54
C ASP A 135 12.05 6.35 10.67
N LEU A 136 12.66 5.53 9.80
CA LEU A 136 12.58 4.07 9.89
C LEU A 136 13.28 3.52 11.14
N ARG A 137 14.40 4.11 11.56
CA ARG A 137 15.13 3.69 12.76
C ARG A 137 14.31 3.91 14.02
N GLU A 138 13.59 5.01 14.11
CA GLU A 138 12.65 5.25 15.21
C GLU A 138 11.56 4.17 15.25
N ALA A 139 11.07 3.72 14.09
CA ALA A 139 10.10 2.64 13.96
C ALA A 139 10.69 1.23 14.12
N ALA A 140 12.00 1.06 14.31
CA ALA A 140 12.68 -0.25 14.23
C ALA A 140 12.09 -1.31 15.18
N ASN A 141 11.71 -0.90 16.40
CA ASN A 141 11.11 -1.81 17.38
C ASN A 141 9.72 -2.27 16.94
N ALA A 142 8.90 -1.38 16.38
CA ALA A 142 7.58 -1.74 15.85
C ALA A 142 7.72 -2.67 14.64
N ILE A 143 8.65 -2.38 13.74
CA ILE A 143 8.94 -3.20 12.56
C ILE A 143 9.37 -4.61 12.97
N SER A 144 10.36 -4.73 13.88
CA SER A 144 10.95 -6.03 14.25
C SER A 144 10.04 -6.91 15.10
N SER A 145 9.06 -6.32 15.79
CA SER A 145 8.12 -7.05 16.65
C SER A 145 6.77 -7.37 15.98
N ALA A 146 6.54 -6.85 14.76
CA ALA A 146 5.34 -7.11 13.97
C ALA A 146 5.24 -8.57 13.52
N LYS A 147 4.06 -8.96 13.00
CA LYS A 147 3.85 -10.23 12.31
C LYS A 147 4.00 -10.09 10.81
N VAL A 148 3.56 -8.96 10.25
CA VAL A 148 3.63 -8.64 8.83
C VAL A 148 4.11 -7.21 8.63
N MET A 149 5.03 -7.03 7.70
CA MET A 149 5.45 -5.75 7.14
C MET A 149 4.86 -5.62 5.72
N ILE A 150 4.23 -4.48 5.42
CA ILE A 150 3.70 -4.18 4.09
C ILE A 150 4.40 -2.94 3.51
N CYS A 151 4.93 -3.07 2.29
CA CYS A 151 5.55 -1.97 1.54
C CYS A 151 4.97 -1.84 0.12
N GLN A 152 5.02 -0.63 -0.43
CA GLN A 152 4.72 -0.33 -1.84
C GLN A 152 5.80 0.56 -2.48
N LEU A 153 5.55 1.13 -3.67
CA LEU A 153 6.48 2.00 -4.40
C LEU A 153 6.00 3.46 -4.52
N GLU A 154 5.24 3.95 -3.55
CA GLU A 154 4.80 5.36 -3.48
C GLU A 154 5.60 6.24 -2.48
N VAL A 155 6.60 5.64 -1.83
CA VAL A 155 7.70 6.35 -1.14
C VAL A 155 9.00 6.11 -1.92
N THR A 156 10.14 6.64 -1.47
CA THR A 156 11.40 6.37 -2.18
C THR A 156 11.73 4.86 -2.13
N PRO A 157 12.14 4.23 -3.26
CA PRO A 157 12.40 2.79 -3.29
C PRO A 157 13.46 2.35 -2.26
N ALA A 158 14.44 3.20 -1.97
CA ALA A 158 15.46 2.93 -0.95
C ALA A 158 14.84 2.69 0.44
N ILE A 159 13.79 3.42 0.79
CA ILE A 159 13.11 3.33 2.09
C ILE A 159 12.22 2.09 2.17
N SER A 160 11.46 1.78 1.11
CA SER A 160 10.73 0.51 1.05
C SER A 160 11.67 -0.68 1.18
N LEU A 161 12.85 -0.61 0.54
CA LEU A 161 13.84 -1.68 0.58
C LEU A 161 14.52 -1.83 1.95
N GLU A 162 14.82 -0.71 2.61
CA GLU A 162 15.35 -0.72 3.98
C GLU A 162 14.32 -1.31 4.96
N ALA A 163 13.05 -0.90 4.86
CA ALA A 163 11.98 -1.45 5.70
C ALA A 163 11.80 -2.97 5.50
N LEU A 164 11.81 -3.43 4.24
CA LEU A 164 11.79 -4.87 3.93
C LEU A 164 13.01 -5.60 4.51
N THR A 165 14.19 -4.98 4.47
CA THR A 165 15.42 -5.54 5.03
C THR A 165 15.33 -5.68 6.56
N MET A 166 14.82 -4.66 7.25
CA MET A 166 14.63 -4.67 8.71
C MET A 166 13.64 -5.77 9.14
N ALA A 167 12.52 -5.87 8.42
CA ALA A 167 11.49 -6.88 8.67
C ALA A 167 12.04 -8.30 8.43
N HIS A 168 12.63 -8.54 7.25
CA HIS A 168 13.21 -9.82 6.89
C HIS A 168 14.30 -10.27 7.88
N SER A 169 15.21 -9.38 8.29
CA SER A 169 16.27 -9.69 9.25
C SER A 169 15.74 -10.02 10.65
N SER A 170 14.53 -9.57 10.97
CA SER A 170 13.86 -9.84 12.25
C SER A 170 12.92 -11.06 12.19
N GLY A 171 12.86 -11.76 11.04
CA GLY A 171 11.94 -12.88 10.83
C GLY A 171 10.47 -12.47 10.70
N VAL A 172 10.21 -11.19 10.42
CA VAL A 172 8.86 -10.66 10.17
C VAL A 172 8.48 -10.93 8.72
N LYS A 173 7.24 -11.40 8.50
CA LYS A 173 6.78 -11.72 7.16
C LYS A 173 6.67 -10.47 6.30
N THR A 174 7.25 -10.48 5.11
CA THR A 174 7.20 -9.35 4.19
C THR A 174 6.16 -9.53 3.09
N LEU A 175 5.25 -8.56 2.98
CA LEU A 175 4.31 -8.41 1.87
C LEU A 175 4.71 -7.18 1.06
N PHE A 176 5.10 -7.37 -0.19
CA PHE A 176 5.47 -6.27 -1.06
C PHE A 176 4.50 -6.18 -2.23
N ASN A 177 3.99 -4.97 -2.45
CA ASN A 177 3.19 -4.63 -3.62
C ASN A 177 3.99 -3.64 -4.50
N PRO A 178 4.54 -4.06 -5.66
CA PRO A 178 5.40 -3.23 -6.49
C PRO A 178 4.61 -2.20 -7.30
N ALA A 179 3.84 -1.36 -6.62
CA ALA A 179 2.88 -0.45 -7.23
C ALA A 179 3.18 1.01 -6.83
N PRO A 180 3.26 1.93 -7.81
CA PRO A 180 3.29 1.67 -9.26
C PRO A 180 4.57 0.93 -9.68
N ALA A 181 4.45 0.03 -10.67
CA ALA A 181 5.58 -0.77 -11.13
C ALA A 181 6.58 0.04 -11.95
N THR A 182 7.85 -0.34 -11.84
CA THR A 182 8.93 0.13 -12.71
C THR A 182 9.68 -1.06 -13.30
N ALA A 183 10.09 -0.96 -14.57
CA ALA A 183 10.74 -2.05 -15.30
C ALA A 183 12.14 -2.38 -14.72
N ASP A 184 12.80 -1.40 -14.12
CA ASP A 184 14.14 -1.47 -13.53
C ASP A 184 14.11 -1.68 -12.00
N LEU A 185 13.14 -2.47 -11.51
CA LEU A 185 13.01 -2.76 -10.08
C LEU A 185 14.26 -3.48 -9.52
N ASP A 186 14.84 -2.94 -8.44
CA ASP A 186 16.00 -3.53 -7.75
C ASP A 186 15.72 -5.01 -7.41
N PRO A 187 16.58 -5.96 -7.84
CA PRO A 187 16.34 -7.38 -7.63
C PRO A 187 16.14 -7.81 -6.17
N ARG A 188 16.64 -7.02 -5.22
CA ARG A 188 16.46 -7.28 -3.78
C ARG A 188 14.99 -7.22 -3.35
N PHE A 189 14.13 -6.49 -4.07
CA PHE A 189 12.69 -6.53 -3.79
C PHE A 189 12.10 -7.93 -3.99
N TYR A 190 12.58 -8.70 -4.97
CA TYR A 190 12.08 -10.05 -5.18
C TYR A 190 12.52 -10.97 -4.04
N THR A 191 13.80 -10.92 -3.66
CA THR A 191 14.38 -11.82 -2.65
C THR A 191 13.99 -11.50 -1.21
N LEU A 192 13.66 -10.24 -0.91
CA LEU A 192 13.19 -9.81 0.41
C LEU A 192 11.67 -9.96 0.59
N SER A 193 10.95 -10.45 -0.42
CA SER A 193 9.49 -10.60 -0.37
C SER A 193 9.08 -12.05 -0.12
N ASP A 194 8.52 -12.31 1.07
CA ASP A 194 7.82 -13.58 1.34
C ASP A 194 6.56 -13.69 0.47
N VAL A 195 5.84 -12.57 0.29
CA VAL A 195 4.70 -12.46 -0.62
C VAL A 195 4.89 -11.25 -1.52
N PHE A 196 4.91 -11.48 -2.83
CA PHE A 196 4.98 -10.45 -3.86
C PHE A 196 3.63 -10.39 -4.58
N CYS A 197 2.92 -9.26 -4.46
CA CYS A 197 1.55 -9.13 -4.97
C CYS A 197 1.42 -7.94 -5.92
N CYS A 198 1.13 -8.19 -7.20
CA CYS A 198 0.92 -7.15 -8.21
C CYS A 198 -0.37 -7.39 -9.01
N ASN A 199 -0.76 -6.44 -9.85
CA ASN A 199 -1.85 -6.61 -10.83
C ASN A 199 -1.30 -6.97 -12.22
N GLU A 200 -2.19 -7.09 -13.21
CA GLU A 200 -1.83 -7.46 -14.58
C GLU A 200 -0.82 -6.48 -15.18
N THR A 201 -1.15 -5.18 -15.21
CA THR A 201 -0.29 -4.15 -15.82
C THR A 201 1.07 -4.04 -15.14
N GLU A 202 1.11 -4.17 -13.81
CA GLU A 202 2.35 -4.21 -13.05
C GLU A 202 3.20 -5.44 -13.39
N ALA A 203 2.57 -6.62 -13.51
CA ALA A 203 3.26 -7.83 -13.96
C ALA A 203 3.79 -7.71 -15.39
N GLU A 204 3.04 -7.06 -16.30
CA GLU A 204 3.51 -6.78 -17.66
C GLU A 204 4.77 -5.89 -17.64
N ILE A 205 4.76 -4.81 -16.85
CA ILE A 205 5.92 -3.90 -16.71
C ILE A 205 7.14 -4.66 -16.18
N LEU A 206 6.95 -5.48 -15.14
CA LEU A 206 8.05 -6.19 -14.48
C LEU A 206 8.62 -7.32 -15.34
N THR A 207 7.77 -8.02 -16.10
CA THR A 207 8.17 -9.24 -16.83
C THR A 207 8.34 -9.04 -18.33
N SER A 208 7.84 -7.93 -18.88
CA SER A 208 7.71 -7.68 -20.33
C SER A 208 6.86 -8.72 -21.06
N LEU A 209 5.98 -9.45 -20.35
CA LEU A 209 5.02 -10.40 -20.91
C LEU A 209 3.63 -9.80 -20.84
N ALA A 210 2.84 -9.91 -21.91
CA ALA A 210 1.43 -9.52 -21.87
C ALA A 210 0.63 -10.41 -20.91
N VAL A 211 -0.27 -9.82 -20.12
CA VAL A 211 -1.09 -10.50 -19.11
C VAL A 211 -2.56 -10.21 -19.39
N SER A 212 -3.16 -11.05 -20.25
CA SER A 212 -4.56 -10.89 -20.69
C SER A 212 -5.51 -12.00 -20.20
N SER A 213 -4.95 -13.01 -19.53
CA SER A 213 -5.68 -14.19 -19.07
C SER A 213 -5.02 -14.79 -17.81
N PRO A 214 -5.74 -15.63 -17.03
CA PRO A 214 -5.14 -16.35 -15.91
C PRO A 214 -3.93 -17.22 -16.32
N ALA A 215 -3.94 -17.76 -17.54
CA ALA A 215 -2.81 -18.54 -18.04
C ALA A 215 -1.57 -17.67 -18.28
N ASP A 216 -1.75 -16.46 -18.81
CA ASP A 216 -0.64 -15.52 -19.02
C ASP A 216 -0.10 -15.00 -17.69
N ALA A 217 -0.98 -14.70 -16.73
CA ALA A 217 -0.59 -14.35 -15.37
C ALA A 217 0.24 -15.47 -14.72
N GLY A 218 -0.12 -16.74 -14.93
CA GLY A 218 0.69 -17.87 -14.47
C GLY A 218 2.13 -17.86 -15.03
N LYS A 219 2.32 -17.51 -16.30
CA LYS A 219 3.66 -17.39 -16.92
C LYS A 219 4.44 -16.22 -16.35
N ALA A 220 3.80 -15.05 -16.22
CA ALA A 220 4.44 -13.87 -15.63
C ALA A 220 4.84 -14.12 -14.17
N ALA A 221 3.98 -14.76 -13.39
CA ALA A 221 4.27 -15.08 -12.00
C ALA A 221 5.38 -16.14 -11.84
N LEU A 222 5.53 -17.09 -12.78
CA LEU A 222 6.70 -17.98 -12.82
C LEU A 222 8.01 -17.21 -13.00
N VAL A 223 8.05 -16.22 -13.91
CA VAL A 223 9.23 -15.35 -14.09
C VAL A 223 9.57 -14.60 -12.80
N LEU A 224 8.57 -14.08 -12.09
CA LEU A 224 8.77 -13.39 -10.81
C LEU A 224 9.25 -14.36 -9.71
N LEU A 225 8.75 -15.59 -9.70
CA LEU A 225 9.20 -16.64 -8.78
C LEU A 225 10.67 -17.00 -9.02
N GLU A 226 11.08 -17.16 -10.29
CA GLU A 226 12.46 -17.44 -10.70
C GLU A 226 13.43 -16.30 -10.35
N ARG A 227 12.95 -15.05 -10.26
CA ARG A 227 13.73 -13.90 -9.80
C ARG A 227 13.97 -13.86 -8.29
N GLY A 228 13.37 -14.79 -7.54
CA GLY A 228 13.65 -14.99 -6.12
C GLY A 228 12.48 -14.75 -5.18
N CYS A 229 11.28 -14.44 -5.69
CA CYS A 229 10.09 -14.37 -4.85
C CYS A 229 9.76 -15.74 -4.24
N ARG A 230 9.20 -15.74 -3.03
CA ARG A 230 8.79 -16.98 -2.36
C ARG A 230 7.35 -17.38 -2.67
N VAL A 231 6.46 -16.40 -2.69
CA VAL A 231 5.06 -16.49 -3.13
C VAL A 231 4.79 -15.32 -4.08
N VAL A 232 4.15 -15.60 -5.21
CA VAL A 232 3.72 -14.57 -6.16
C VAL A 232 2.20 -14.64 -6.31
N ILE A 233 1.56 -13.47 -6.19
CA ILE A 233 0.13 -13.28 -6.45
C ILE A 233 0.00 -12.23 -7.56
N ILE A 234 -0.68 -12.58 -8.63
CA ILE A 234 -1.13 -11.63 -9.65
C ILE A 234 -2.63 -11.51 -9.54
N THR A 235 -3.10 -10.33 -9.13
CA THR A 235 -4.51 -9.97 -9.10
C THR A 235 -5.02 -9.73 -10.53
N LEU A 236 -6.27 -10.12 -10.79
CA LEU A 236 -6.91 -10.12 -12.10
C LEU A 236 -8.22 -9.31 -12.10
N GLY A 237 -8.27 -8.25 -11.30
CA GLY A 237 -9.48 -7.47 -11.01
C GLY A 237 -10.68 -8.37 -10.66
N ALA A 238 -11.78 -8.21 -11.41
CA ALA A 238 -13.02 -8.96 -11.22
C ALA A 238 -12.91 -10.47 -11.53
N ALA A 239 -11.79 -10.93 -12.09
CA ALA A 239 -11.56 -12.36 -12.33
C ALA A 239 -10.90 -13.07 -11.13
N GLY A 240 -10.49 -12.35 -10.07
CA GLY A 240 -9.85 -12.93 -8.90
C GLY A 240 -8.33 -12.83 -8.96
N CYS A 241 -7.59 -13.92 -8.75
CA CYS A 241 -6.12 -13.89 -8.80
C CYS A 241 -5.50 -15.23 -9.24
N VAL A 242 -4.21 -15.18 -9.60
CA VAL A 242 -3.35 -16.35 -9.78
C VAL A 242 -2.27 -16.34 -8.71
N LEU A 243 -2.05 -17.50 -8.10
CA LEU A 243 -1.08 -17.73 -7.02
C LEU A 243 -0.14 -18.87 -7.42
N LEU A 244 1.15 -18.71 -7.14
CA LEU A 244 2.10 -19.82 -7.01
C LEU A 244 3.17 -19.51 -5.96
N SER A 245 3.90 -20.53 -5.53
CA SER A 245 4.98 -20.40 -4.56
C SER A 245 6.15 -21.32 -4.90
N GLN A 246 7.28 -21.15 -4.23
CA GLN A 246 8.40 -22.09 -4.39
C GLN A 246 8.04 -23.52 -3.96
N ALA A 247 7.14 -23.69 -3.00
CA ALA A 247 6.67 -25.01 -2.55
C ALA A 247 5.66 -25.62 -3.54
N GLU A 248 4.88 -24.79 -4.22
CA GLU A 248 3.86 -25.17 -5.19
C GLU A 248 4.00 -24.26 -6.43
N PRO A 249 4.93 -24.57 -7.35
CA PRO A 249 5.23 -23.68 -8.49
C PRO A 249 4.18 -23.77 -9.61
N VAL A 250 3.20 -24.67 -9.50
CA VAL A 250 2.10 -24.78 -10.47
C VAL A 250 1.12 -23.63 -10.24
N PRO A 251 0.85 -22.77 -11.24
CA PRO A 251 -0.09 -21.66 -11.09
C PRO A 251 -1.49 -22.14 -10.72
N LYS A 252 -2.03 -21.57 -9.64
CA LYS A 252 -3.39 -21.81 -9.17
C LYS A 252 -4.24 -20.58 -9.40
N TYR A 253 -5.22 -20.69 -10.28
CA TYR A 253 -6.24 -19.66 -10.47
C TYR A 253 -7.32 -19.74 -9.39
N ILE A 254 -7.61 -18.61 -8.75
CA ILE A 254 -8.63 -18.46 -7.70
C ILE A 254 -9.65 -17.43 -8.20
N PRO A 255 -10.84 -17.86 -8.68
CA PRO A 255 -11.86 -16.96 -9.16
C PRO A 255 -12.57 -16.21 -8.02
N THR A 256 -13.25 -15.12 -8.36
CA THR A 256 -14.17 -14.41 -7.46
C THR A 256 -15.59 -14.47 -7.99
N GLU A 257 -16.57 -14.30 -7.09
CA GLU A 257 -17.97 -14.19 -7.49
C GLU A 257 -18.22 -12.86 -8.19
N LYS A 258 -19.05 -12.88 -9.26
CA LYS A 258 -19.38 -11.67 -9.99
C LYS A 258 -20.24 -10.75 -9.14
N VAL A 259 -19.75 -9.54 -8.92
CA VAL A 259 -20.50 -8.45 -8.28
C VAL A 259 -20.74 -7.32 -9.27
N LYS A 260 -21.79 -6.52 -9.02
CA LYS A 260 -22.01 -5.27 -9.76
C LYS A 260 -21.07 -4.20 -9.18
N ALA A 261 -20.01 -3.87 -9.90
CA ALA A 261 -19.10 -2.81 -9.50
C ALA A 261 -19.84 -1.47 -9.39
N VAL A 262 -19.60 -0.76 -8.28
CA VAL A 262 -20.07 0.63 -8.06
C VAL A 262 -18.90 1.60 -8.24
N ASP A 263 -17.75 1.28 -7.65
CA ASP A 263 -16.46 1.95 -7.80
C ASP A 263 -15.36 0.90 -7.58
N THR A 264 -14.31 0.94 -8.41
CA THR A 264 -13.15 0.03 -8.33
C THR A 264 -11.87 0.77 -7.97
N THR A 265 -11.96 1.97 -7.41
CA THR A 265 -10.81 2.72 -6.90
C THR A 265 -10.25 2.03 -5.65
N ALA A 266 -8.93 1.85 -5.57
CA ALA A 266 -8.22 1.11 -4.53
C ALA A 266 -8.68 -0.36 -4.31
N PRO A 267 -8.74 -1.21 -5.35
CA PRO A 267 -9.24 -2.59 -5.23
C PRO A 267 -8.15 -3.60 -4.78
N GLN A 268 -6.89 -3.17 -4.70
CA GLN A 268 -5.68 -4.00 -4.52
C GLN A 268 -5.02 -3.76 -3.16
#